data_AF-E0U7G9-F1
#
_entry.id   AF-E0U7G9-F1
#
_cell.length_a   1.000
_cell.length_b   1.000
_cell.length_c   1.000
_cell.angle_alpha   90.00
_cell.angle_beta   90.00
_cell.angle_gamma   90.00
#
_symmetry.space_group_name_H-M   'P 1'
#
loop_
_entity.id
_entity.type
_entity.pdbx_description
1 polymer ?
#
loop_
_entity_poly.entity_id
_entity_poly.type
_entity_poly.pdbx_seq_one_letter_code
_entity_poly.pdbx_strand_id
1 'polypeptide(L)' 'MTTTNSIPFQKVVEYVEALSPEEQDLLVSLIQKRRVEERRAEIAANATETIKAWHQGRAKRGSVNDLRAKLNT' A
#
# COMPACT_ATOMS: atom_id res chain seq x y z
N MET A 1 20.76 -7.73 -12.92
CA MET A 1 19.71 -8.76 -12.98
C MET A 1 19.37 -9.15 -11.55
N THR A 2 18.29 -8.64 -10.97
CA THR A 2 17.85 -9.04 -9.62
C THR A 2 16.96 -10.26 -9.78
N THR A 3 17.48 -11.44 -9.42
CA THR A 3 16.70 -12.67 -9.39
C THR A 3 15.68 -12.57 -8.25
N THR A 4 14.40 -12.37 -8.58
CA THR A 4 13.32 -12.51 -7.60
C THR A 4 13.27 -13.97 -7.17
N ASN A 5 13.90 -14.29 -6.04
CA ASN A 5 13.82 -15.61 -5.43
C ASN A 5 12.41 -15.75 -4.83
N SER A 6 11.46 -16.20 -5.65
CA SER A 6 10.08 -16.40 -5.24
C SER A 6 9.97 -17.74 -4.51
N ILE A 7 9.67 -17.68 -3.21
CA ILE A 7 9.36 -18.88 -2.43
C ILE A 7 7.93 -19.29 -2.74
N PRO A 8 7.64 -20.56 -3.11
CA PRO A 8 6.28 -21.02 -3.34
C PRO A 8 5.41 -20.83 -2.10
N PHE A 9 4.15 -20.42 -2.27
CA PHE A 9 3.24 -20.13 -1.15
C PHE A 9 3.11 -21.31 -0.18
N GLN A 10 2.99 -22.53 -0.70
CA GLN A 10 2.93 -23.74 0.12
C GLN A 10 4.14 -23.90 1.05
N LYS A 11 5.34 -23.55 0.56
CA LYS A 11 6.57 -23.61 1.33
C LYS A 11 6.56 -22.61 2.50
N VAL A 12 5.91 -21.46 2.31
CA VAL A 12 5.73 -20.47 3.38
C VAL A 12 4.79 -21.02 4.45
N VAL A 13 3.70 -21.70 4.06
CA VAL A 13 2.79 -22.35 5.02
C VAL A 13 3.55 -23.39 5.86
N GLU A 14 4.34 -24.25 5.23
CA GLU A 14 5.19 -25.23 5.93
C GLU A 14 6.11 -24.57 6.96
N TYR A 15 6.71 -23.41 6.64
CA TYR A 15 7.57 -22.69 7.57
C TYR A 15 6.80 -22.08 8.73
N VAL A 16 5.57 -21.61 8.52
CA VAL A 16 4.73 -21.07 9.59
C VAL A 16 4.26 -22.19 10.52
N GLU A 17 3.86 -23.34 9.97
CA GLU A 17 3.43 -24.51 10.75
C GLU A 17 4.55 -25.10 11.61
N ALA A 18 5.81 -24.93 11.21
CA ALA A 18 6.97 -25.37 11.97
C ALA A 18 7.30 -24.49 13.20
N LEU A 19 6.68 -23.31 13.33
CA LEU A 19 6.84 -22.41 14.48
C LEU A 19 6.00 -22.89 15.68
N SER A 20 6.39 -22.50 16.89
CA SER A 20 5.54 -22.71 18.07
C SER A 20 4.21 -21.94 17.93
N PRO A 21 3.13 -22.32 18.62
CA PRO A 21 1.87 -21.58 18.59
C PRO A 21 2.05 -20.09 18.93
N GLU A 22 2.89 -19.78 19.92
CA GLU A 22 3.19 -18.41 20.34
C GLU A 22 3.94 -17.61 19.25
N GLU A 23 4.88 -18.27 18.55
CA GLU A 23 5.60 -17.69 17.42
C GLU A 23 4.70 -17.47 16.20
N GLN A 24 3.74 -18.37 15.96
CA GLN A 24 2.73 -18.21 14.92
C GLN A 24 1.84 -16.99 15.20
N ASP A 25 1.33 -16.86 16.42
CA ASP A 25 0.53 -15.71 16.85
C ASP A 25 1.32 -14.39 16.74
N LEU A 26 2.59 -14.42 17.16
CA LEU A 26 3.48 -13.27 17.03
C LEU A 26 3.68 -12.89 15.55
N LEU A 27 3.92 -13.88 14.67
CA LEU A 27 4.12 -13.64 13.25
C LEU A 27 2.87 -13.02 12.59
N VAL A 28 1.67 -13.53 12.92
CA VAL A 28 0.41 -12.96 12.43
C VAL A 28 0.28 -11.49 12.84
N SER A 29 0.54 -11.18 14.11
CA SER A 29 0.48 -9.81 14.62
C SER A 29 1.48 -8.88 13.91
N LEU A 30 2.68 -9.38 13.63
CA LEU A 30 3.75 -8.64 12.98
C LEU A 30 3.41 -8.33 11.52
N ILE A 31 2.91 -9.33 10.78
CA ILE A 31 2.48 -9.16 9.38
C ILE A 31 1.35 -8.14 9.29
N GLN A 32 0.35 -8.25 10.17
CA GLN A 32 -0.77 -7.31 10.18
C GLN A 32 -0.29 -5.86 10.43
N LYS A 33 0.61 -5.66 11.41
CA LYS A 33 1.20 -4.35 11.68
C LYS A 33 1.96 -3.80 10.48
N ARG A 34 2.80 -4.62 9.83
CA ARG A 34 3.57 -4.20 8.65
C ARG A 34 2.67 -3.76 7.49
N ARG A 35 1.59 -4.51 7.20
CA ARG A 35 0.65 -4.13 6.14
C ARG A 35 -0.07 -2.81 6.42
N VAL A 36 -0.40 -2.53 7.68
CA VAL A 36 -0.98 -1.24 8.08
C VAL A 36 0.01 -0.10 7.84
N GLU A 37 1.28 -0.30 8.23
CA GLU A 37 2.31 0.72 8.02
C GLU A 37 2.64 0.95 6.54
N GLU A 38 2.70 -0.10 5.73
CA GLU A 38 2.85 0.02 4.27
C GLU A 38 1.69 0.83 3.67
N ARG A 39 0.45 0.52 4.08
CA ARG A 39 -0.71 1.27 3.61
C ARG A 39 -0.66 2.75 4.05
N ARG A 40 -0.19 3.04 5.25
CA ARG A 40 0.00 4.41 5.73
C ARG A 40 1.06 5.15 4.91
N ALA A 41 2.16 4.47 4.56
CA ALA A 41 3.21 5.03 3.72
C ALA A 41 2.69 5.36 2.31
N GLU A 42 1.90 4.48 1.70
CA GLU A 42 1.24 4.76 0.42
C GLU A 42 0.31 5.98 0.49
N ILE A 43 -0.51 6.08 1.54
CA ILE A 43 -1.41 7.23 1.73
C ILE A 43 -0.62 8.52 1.90
N ALA A 44 0.46 8.50 2.69
CA ALA A 44 1.33 9.64 2.88
C ALA A 44 1.99 10.07 1.56
N ALA A 45 2.51 9.12 0.78
CA ALA A 45 3.11 9.40 -0.53
C ALA A 45 2.09 10.03 -1.49
N ASN A 46 0.88 9.45 -1.59
CA ASN A 46 -0.19 9.99 -2.42
C ASN A 46 -0.64 11.40 -1.98
N ALA A 47 -0.68 11.66 -0.66
CA ALA A 47 -0.98 12.97 -0.12
C ALA A 47 0.10 14.00 -0.48
N THR A 48 1.38 13.63 -0.35
CA THR A 48 2.51 14.48 -0.76
C THR A 48 2.46 14.81 -2.26
N GLU A 49 2.18 13.82 -3.11
CA GLU A 49 2.03 14.06 -4.55
C GLU A 49 0.86 14.99 -4.87
N THR A 50 -0.29 14.80 -4.19
CA THR A 50 -1.47 15.64 -4.35
C THR A 50 -1.18 17.10 -3.95
N ILE A 51 -0.50 17.30 -2.82
CA ILE A 51 -0.07 18.63 -2.34
C ILE A 51 0.92 19.26 -3.33
N LYS A 52 1.89 18.50 -3.84
CA LYS A 52 2.85 18.99 -4.83
C LYS A 52 2.14 19.37 -6.14
N ALA A 53 1.20 18.57 -6.62
CA ALA A 53 0.40 18.87 -7.81
C ALA A 53 -0.47 20.12 -7.60
N TRP A 54 -0.99 20.32 -6.38
CA TRP A 54 -1.71 21.54 -6.00
C TRP A 54 -0.83 22.78 -6.12
N HIS A 55 0.36 22.77 -5.49
CA HIS A 55 1.30 23.88 -5.55
C HIS A 55 1.79 24.18 -6.97
N GLN A 56 1.87 23.18 -7.83
CA GLN A 56 2.26 23.33 -9.24
C GLN A 56 1.09 23.71 -10.16
N GLY A 57 -0.11 23.95 -9.61
CA GLY A 57 -1.31 24.31 -10.39
C GLY A 57 -1.90 23.17 -11.23
N ARG A 58 -1.36 21.94 -11.08
CA ARG A 58 -1.78 20.72 -11.79
C ARG A 58 -2.97 20.03 -11.11
N ALA A 59 -3.24 20.34 -9.85
CA ALA A 59 -4.46 19.94 -9.13
C ALA A 59 -5.23 21.18 -8.66
N LYS A 60 -6.57 21.13 -8.76
CA LYS A 60 -7.47 22.20 -8.32
C LYS A 60 -8.65 21.60 -7.55
N ARG A 61 -9.20 22.32 -6.57
CA ARG A 61 -10.43 21.92 -5.89
C ARG A 61 -11.57 22.32 -6.80
N GLY A 62 -12.52 21.42 -6.95
CA GLY A 62 -13.73 21.63 -7.74
C GLY A 62 -14.77 20.61 -7.33
N SER A 63 -16.02 20.91 -7.63
CA SER A 63 -17.13 19.97 -7.51
C SER A 63 -17.05 18.90 -8.61
N VAL A 64 -17.81 17.82 -8.45
CA VAL A 64 -17.98 16.81 -9.50
C VAL A 64 -18.52 17.43 -10.80
N ASN A 65 -19.32 18.49 -10.71
CA ASN A 65 -19.82 19.23 -11.87
C ASN A 65 -18.70 19.97 -12.61
N ASP A 66 -17.73 20.54 -11.88
CA ASP A 66 -16.56 21.23 -12.48
C ASP A 66 -15.62 20.24 -13.18
N LEU A 67 -15.53 19.00 -12.67
CA LEU A 67 -14.81 17.90 -13.31
C LEU A 67 -15.50 17.45 -14.60
N ARG A 68 -16.83 17.25 -14.57
CA ARG A 68 -17.62 16.85 -15.75
C ARG A 68 -17.55 17.89 -16.87
N ALA A 69 -17.61 19.17 -16.54
CA ALA A 69 -17.50 20.25 -17.52
C ALA A 69 -16.16 20.26 -18.27
N LYS A 70 -15.06 19.80 -17.63
CA LYS A 70 -13.73 19.71 -18.24
C LYS A 70 -13.48 18.46 -19.09
N LEU A 71 -14.23 17.38 -18.86
CA LEU A 71 -14.06 16.10 -19.55
C LEU A 71 -14.94 15.96 -20.79
N ASN A 72 -15.93 16.83 -20.96
CA ASN A 72 -16.86 16.85 -22.09
C ASN A 72 -16.45 17.88 -23.18
N THR A 73 -15.16 18.19 -23.30
CA THR A 73 -14.55 19.01 -24.36
C THR A 73 -13.58 18.17 -25.17
#